data_AF-A0A969LL07-F1
#
_entry.id   AF-A0A969LL07-F1
#
_cell.length_a   1.000
_cell.length_b   1.000
_cell.length_c   1.000
_cell.angle_alpha   90.00
_cell.angle_beta   90.00
_cell.angle_gamma   90.00
#
_symmetry.space_group_name_H-M   'P 1'
#
loop_
_entity.id
_entity.type
_entity.pdbx_description
1 polymer ?
#
loop_
_entity_poly.entity_id
_entity_poly.type
_entity_poly.pdbx_seq_one_letter_code
_entity_poly.pdbx_strand_id
1 'polypeptide(L)'
;PDGRAFLVDFAEGLPGIAYTELNIPRWLEGRPDRFSGIEVVGWNLERATIAQTLLAGCLSEGAIAHHQEQYKSLISSETDQAETILA
;
A
#
# COMPACT_ATOMS: atom_id res chain seq x y z
N PRO A 1 -7.01 -1.18 -0.64
CA PRO A 1 -5.69 -1.60 -0.11
C PRO A 1 -5.86 -2.47 1.15
N ASP A 2 -5.01 -3.50 1.32
CA ASP A 2 -5.04 -4.49 2.42
C ASP A 2 -4.16 -4.08 3.64
N GLY A 3 -3.74 -2.82 3.65
CA GLY A 3 -3.02 -2.18 4.75
C GLY A 3 -1.53 -2.48 4.85
N ARG A 4 -0.97 -3.35 4.00
CA ARG A 4 0.47 -3.64 3.99
C ARG A 4 1.29 -2.45 3.52
N ALA A 5 2.56 -2.43 3.92
CA ALA A 5 3.53 -1.44 3.47
C ALA A 5 4.69 -2.13 2.76
N PHE A 6 5.20 -1.47 1.72
CA PHE A 6 6.26 -1.98 0.89
C PHE A 6 7.33 -0.92 0.70
N LEU A 7 8.58 -1.34 0.75
CA LEU A 7 9.69 -0.65 0.11
C LEU A 7 9.79 -1.17 -1.32
N VAL A 8 9.79 -0.26 -2.29
CA VAL A 8 9.88 -0.59 -3.71
C VAL A 8 11.06 0.16 -4.29
N ASP A 9 12.03 -0.59 -4.80
CA ASP A 9 13.20 -0.02 -5.47
C ASP A 9 13.14 -0.36 -6.96
N PHE A 10 13.30 0.68 -7.78
CA PHE A 10 13.39 0.56 -9.23
C PHE A 10 14.47 1.50 -9.75
N ALA A 11 15.30 0.98 -10.65
CA ALA A 11 16.29 1.76 -11.37
C ALA A 11 16.30 1.34 -12.84
N GLU A 12 16.26 2.32 -13.74
CA GLU A 12 16.37 2.06 -15.17
C GLU A 12 17.70 1.37 -15.50
N GLY A 13 17.65 0.34 -16.36
CA GLY A 13 18.84 -0.42 -16.77
C GLY A 13 19.26 -1.53 -15.81
N LEU A 14 18.65 -1.66 -14.62
CA LEU A 14 18.80 -2.82 -13.76
C LEU A 14 17.66 -3.83 -13.99
N PRO A 15 17.94 -5.15 -13.89
CA PRO A 15 16.91 -6.15 -14.06
C PRO A 15 15.97 -6.20 -12.84
N GLY A 16 14.67 -6.07 -13.12
CA GLY A 16 13.61 -6.31 -12.14
C GLY A 16 13.21 -5.10 -11.30
N ILE A 17 12.25 -5.34 -10.41
CA ILE A 17 11.78 -4.41 -9.38
C ILE A 17 11.85 -5.16 -8.06
N ALA A 18 12.50 -4.58 -7.05
CA ALA A 18 12.55 -5.17 -5.73
C ALA A 18 11.32 -4.74 -4.94
N TYR A 19 10.48 -5.70 -4.53
CA TYR A 19 9.35 -5.49 -3.64
C TYR A 19 9.67 -6.12 -2.29
N THR A 20 9.89 -5.28 -1.28
CA THR A 20 10.15 -5.72 0.09
C THR A 20 8.98 -5.32 0.98
N GLU A 21 8.19 -6.29 1.43
CA GLU A 21 7.18 -6.03 2.46
C GLU A 21 7.87 -5.60 3.76
N LEU A 22 7.44 -4.47 4.31
CA LEU A 22 7.98 -3.96 5.56
C LEU A 22 7.36 -4.71 6.73
N ASN A 23 8.18 -5.12 7.70
CA ASN A 23 7.71 -5.75 8.93
C ASN A 23 7.09 -4.71 9.89
N ILE A 24 5.99 -4.11 9.48
CA ILE A 24 5.21 -3.16 10.27
C ILE A 24 3.74 -3.54 10.25
N PRO A 25 2.96 -3.18 11.29
CA PRO A 25 1.54 -3.49 11.32
C PRO A 25 0.79 -2.96 10.10
N ARG A 26 -0.19 -3.74 9.65
CA ARG A 26 -1.11 -3.33 8.59
C ARG A 26 -1.94 -2.14 9.06
N TRP A 27 -2.23 -1.21 8.15
CA TRP A 27 -3.10 -0.07 8.42
C TRP A 27 -4.46 -0.25 7.73
N LEU A 28 -5.52 -0.45 8.52
CA LEU A 28 -6.88 -0.67 8.03
C LEU A 28 -7.88 0.40 8.53
N GLU A 29 -7.38 1.57 8.90
CA GLU A 29 -8.15 2.69 9.46
C GLU A 29 -8.07 3.91 8.52
N GLY A 30 -8.46 3.73 7.25
CA GLY A 30 -8.38 4.77 6.24
C GLY A 30 -6.95 5.00 5.71
N ARG A 31 -6.58 6.26 5.50
CA ARG A 31 -5.22 6.62 5.07
C ARG A 31 -4.20 6.39 6.19
N PRO A 32 -3.01 5.87 5.90
CA PRO A 32 -1.97 5.71 6.90
C PRO A 32 -1.55 7.05 7.52
N ASP A 33 -1.56 7.13 8.85
CA ASP A 33 -0.94 8.24 9.59
C ASP A 33 0.51 7.91 9.95
N ARG A 34 1.31 7.66 8.92
CA ARG A 34 2.73 7.37 9.04
C ARG A 34 3.48 7.89 7.82
N PHE A 35 4.78 8.09 7.98
CA PHE A 35 5.60 8.52 6.87
C PHE A 35 5.51 7.52 5.71
N SER A 36 5.18 8.05 4.53
CA SER A 36 5.28 7.40 3.24
C SER A 36 5.78 8.43 2.24
N GLY A 37 6.67 8.02 1.35
CA GLY A 37 7.34 8.93 0.43
C GLY A 37 7.86 8.20 -0.79
N ILE A 38 8.11 8.97 -1.85
CA ILE A 38 8.71 8.49 -3.08
C ILE A 38 9.91 9.38 -3.36
N GLU A 39 11.08 8.77 -3.56
CA GLU A 39 12.26 9.45 -4.05
C GLU A 39 12.39 9.21 -5.56
N VAL A 40 12.62 10.27 -6.32
CA VAL A 40 12.83 10.20 -7.78
C VAL A 40 14.13 10.92 -8.11
N VAL A 41 15.06 10.19 -8.71
CA VAL A 41 16.38 10.70 -9.10
C VAL A 41 16.51 10.59 -10.61
N GLY A 42 16.95 11.67 -11.26
CA GLY A 42 17.12 11.72 -12.71
C GLY A 42 17.42 13.13 -13.20
N TRP A 43 17.54 13.27 -14.52
CA TRP A 43 17.78 14.56 -15.18
C TRP A 43 16.48 15.16 -15.70
N ASN A 44 16.40 16.50 -15.70
CA ASN A 44 15.24 17.26 -16.22
C ASN A 44 13.89 16.86 -15.61
N LEU A 45 13.86 16.56 -14.31
CA LEU A 45 12.63 16.17 -13.63
C LEU A 45 11.62 17.32 -13.55
N GLU A 46 10.44 17.10 -14.13
CA GLU A 46 9.30 18.03 -13.99
C GLU A 46 8.55 17.79 -12.68
N ARG A 47 9.03 18.40 -11.60
CA ARG A 47 8.48 18.23 -10.24
C ARG A 47 6.97 18.43 -10.16
N ALA A 48 6.44 19.47 -10.82
CA ALA A 48 5.01 19.79 -10.78
C ALA A 48 4.17 18.70 -11.47
N THR A 49 4.63 18.23 -12.63
CA THR A 49 3.98 17.16 -13.40
C THR A 49 4.01 15.84 -12.65
N ILE A 50 5.14 15.50 -12.01
CA ILE A 50 5.28 14.33 -11.14
C ILE A 50 4.28 14.40 -9.98
N ALA A 51 4.22 15.53 -9.25
CA ALA A 51 3.31 15.69 -8.13
C ALA A 51 1.84 15.57 -8.56
N GLN A 52 1.45 16.21 -9.67
CA GLN A 52 0.09 16.11 -10.21
C GLN A 52 -0.27 14.67 -10.61
N THR A 53 0.67 13.95 -11.22
CA THR A 53 0.49 12.55 -11.60
C THR A 53 0.26 11.66 -10.38
N LEU A 54 1.07 11.83 -9.32
CA LEU A 54 0.92 11.11 -8.05
C LEU A 54 -0.43 11.40 -7.39
N LEU A 55 -0.86 12.66 -7.37
CA LEU A 55 -2.16 13.06 -6.81
C LEU A 55 -3.33 12.49 -7.62
N ALA A 56 -3.24 12.50 -8.95
CA ALA A 56 -4.26 11.93 -9.82
C ALA A 56 -4.40 10.41 -9.66
N GLY A 57 -3.32 9.72 -9.28
CA GLY A 57 -3.34 8.28 -8.98
C GLY A 57 -3.85 7.92 -7.58
N CYS A 58 -4.15 8.89 -6.71
CA CYS A 58 -4.64 8.60 -5.37
C CYS A 58 -6.07 8.06 -5.39
N LEU A 59 -6.31 6.99 -4.63
CA LEU A 59 -7.66 6.49 -4.39
C LEU A 59 -8.47 7.49 -3.55
N SER A 60 -9.78 7.56 -3.81
CA SER A 60 -10.73 8.30 -2.99
C SER A 60 -10.91 7.65 -1.61
N GLU A 61 -11.36 8.43 -0.61
CA GLU A 61 -11.65 7.90 0.73
C GLU A 61 -12.64 6.73 0.70
N GLY A 62 -13.70 6.84 -0.12
CA GLY A 62 -14.69 5.77 -0.28
C GLY A 62 -14.10 4.49 -0.85
N ALA A 63 -13.19 4.59 -1.83
CA ALA A 63 -12.51 3.43 -2.41
C ALA A 63 -11.56 2.75 -1.40
N ILE A 64 -10.88 3.56 -0.56
CA ILE A 64 -10.02 3.04 0.52
C ILE A 64 -10.87 2.31 1.55
N ALA A 65 -11.94 2.94 2.05
CA ALA A 65 -12.83 2.38 3.05
C ALA A 65 -13.47 1.06 2.58
N HIS A 66 -14.04 1.05 1.38
CA HIS A 66 -14.68 -0.13 0.80
C HIS A 66 -13.71 -1.33 0.75
N HIS A 67 -12.50 -1.13 0.24
CA HIS A 67 -11.53 -2.22 0.15
C HIS A 67 -11.03 -2.67 1.53
N GLN A 68 -10.87 -1.75 2.49
CA GLN A 68 -10.44 -2.13 3.84
C GLN A 68 -11.54 -2.91 4.58
N GLU A 69 -12.81 -2.56 4.41
CA GLU A 69 -13.95 -3.31 4.95
C GLU A 69 -14.01 -4.74 4.38
N GLN A 70 -13.91 -4.88 3.06
CA GLN A 70 -13.84 -6.19 2.40
C GLN A 70 -12.71 -7.04 2.98
N TYR A 71 -11.55 -6.43 3.20
CA TYR A 71 -10.40 -7.14 3.75
C TYR A 71 -10.59 -7.55 5.22
N LYS A 72 -11.18 -6.69 6.05
CA LYS A 72 -11.52 -7.02 7.44
C LYS A 72 -12.49 -8.19 7.52
N SER A 73 -13.50 -8.23 6.64
CA SER A 73 -14.44 -9.35 6.57
C SER A 73 -13.77 -10.68 6.20
N LEU A 74 -12.81 -10.64 5.27
CA LEU A 74 -12.03 -11.83 4.89
C LEU A 74 -11.19 -12.36 6.05
N ILE A 75 -10.43 -11.49 6.74
CA ILE A 75 -9.62 -11.89 7.89
C ILE A 75 -10.48 -12.45 9.03
N SER A 76 -11.63 -11.82 9.32
CA SER A 76 -12.56 -12.32 10.33
C SER A 76 -13.01 -13.75 10.00
N SER A 77 -13.37 -13.99 8.74
CA SER A 77 -13.81 -15.32 8.29
C SER A 77 -12.71 -16.39 8.34
N GLU A 78 -11.44 -16.01 8.16
CA GLU A 78 -10.29 -16.92 8.27
C GLU A 78 -9.94 -17.22 9.74
N THR A 79 -10.06 -16.23 10.61
CA THR A 79 -9.79 -16.35 12.06
C THR A 79 -10.84 -17.24 12.74
N ASP A 80 -12.12 -17.05 12.39
CA ASP A 80 -13.23 -17.84 12.92
C ASP A 80 -13.09 -19.34 12.56
N GLN A 81 -12.54 -19.65 11.38
CA GLN A 81 -12.30 -21.05 10.97
C GLN A 81 -11.08 -21.67 11.66
N ALA A 82 -10.02 -20.91 11.92
CA ALA A 82 -8.85 -21.41 12.63
C ALA A 82 -9.15 -21.72 14.11
N GLU A 83 -9.96 -20.89 14.78
CA GLU A 83 -10.42 -21.15 16.15
C GLU A 83 -11.37 -22.35 16.23
N THR A 84 -12.23 -22.57 15.22
CA THR A 84 -13.15 -23.72 15.15
C THR A 84 -12.41 -25.06 14.92
N ILE A 85 -11.25 -25.05 14.26
CA ILE A 85 -10.44 -26.27 14.02
C ILE A 85 -9.60 -26.66 15.24
N LEU A 86 -9.33 -25.72 16.15
CA LEU A 86 -8.52 -25.92 17.35
C LEU A 86 -9.36 -26.14 18.64
N ALA A 87 -10.69 -26.09 18.56
CA ALA A 87 -11.65 -26.33 19.65
C ALA A 87 -12.24 -27.75 19.58
#